data_AF-A0A452FXU2-F1
#
_entry.id   AF-A0A452FXU2-F1
#
_cell.length_a   1.000
_cell.length_b   1.000
_cell.length_c   1.000
_cell.angle_alpha   90.00
_cell.angle_beta   90.00
_cell.angle_gamma   90.00
#
_symmetry.space_group_name_H-M   'P 1'
#
loop_
_entity.id
_entity.type
_entity.pdbx_description
1 polymer ?
#
loop_
_entity_poly.entity_id
_entity_poly.type
_entity_poly.pdbx_seq_one_letter_code
_entity_poly.pdbx_strand_id
1 'polypeptide(L)'
;MAEGEGYFAMAEDELAGGPYIPLGGDLSGGDCGGGGGGFAGHCLEYCESPTAHCNVLNWEQVQRLDGILSETIPIHGRGNFPTLELQPSLIVKVVRRRLAEKRIGVRDVRLNGSAASHVLHQDSGLGYKDLDLIFCADLRGEEEFQTVKDVVLDCLLDFLPEGVNKEKITPLTLKEAYVQKMVKVCNDSDRWSLISLSNNSGKNVELKFVDSLRRQFEFSVDSFQIKLDSLLLFYECSENPMTETFHPTIIGESVYGDFHEAFDHLCNKIIATRNPEEIRGGGLLKYCNLLVRGFRPASDEIKTLQRYMCSRFFIDFSDIGEQQRKLESYLQNHFVGLEDRKNRLKYLLTLGIGWTVLTRLQHCKDGRSASQAKEETPRRVNILFVFATPFCLLIVGCLTACKVVFSAMLVK
;
A
#
# COMPACT_ATOMS: atom_id res chain seq x y z
N MET A 1 -24.90 -0.29 40.90
CA MET A 1 -25.66 -0.87 39.79
C MET A 1 -24.73 -0.80 38.59
N ALA A 2 -23.78 -1.73 38.44
CA ALA A 2 -23.94 -3.09 37.86
C ALA A 2 -24.38 -2.95 36.38
N GLU A 3 -23.71 -3.47 35.34
CA GLU A 3 -22.78 -4.60 35.14
C GLU A 3 -21.87 -4.27 33.93
N GLY A 4 -20.61 -4.75 33.82
CA GLY A 4 -20.24 -6.08 33.30
C GLY A 4 -20.21 -6.03 31.76
N GLU A 5 -19.07 -6.13 31.06
CA GLU A 5 -18.39 -7.39 30.77
C GLU A 5 -16.90 -7.19 30.52
N GLY A 6 -16.09 -8.17 30.95
CA GLY A 6 -14.66 -8.20 30.77
C GLY A 6 -14.17 -9.42 30.00
N TYR A 7 -12.86 -9.36 29.73
CA TYR A 7 -11.89 -10.44 29.48
C TYR A 7 -11.99 -11.30 28.21
N PHE A 8 -10.88 -11.35 27.47
CA PHE A 8 -10.06 -12.56 27.41
C PHE A 8 -8.58 -12.19 27.22
N ALA A 9 -7.73 -12.81 28.03
CA ALA A 9 -6.28 -12.67 28.05
C ALA A 9 -5.63 -14.07 28.02
N MET A 10 -4.42 -14.13 27.45
CA MET A 10 -3.32 -15.10 27.63
C MET A 10 -3.46 -16.56 27.15
N ALA A 11 -2.43 -17.04 26.45
CA ALA A 11 -1.84 -18.38 26.63
C ALA A 11 -0.38 -18.41 26.12
N GLU A 12 0.57 -18.56 27.04
CA GLU A 12 1.93 -19.11 26.87
C GLU A 12 2.00 -20.46 27.62
N ASP A 13 3.04 -21.25 27.27
CA ASP A 13 3.65 -22.43 27.93
C ASP A 13 3.56 -23.87 27.32
N GLU A 14 4.78 -24.33 26.98
CA GLU A 14 5.49 -25.63 27.13
C GLU A 14 4.80 -27.01 27.01
N LEU A 15 5.40 -27.93 26.22
CA LEU A 15 6.12 -29.13 26.73
C LEU A 15 6.71 -30.06 25.63
N ALA A 16 7.98 -30.40 25.88
CA ALA A 16 8.91 -31.45 25.41
C ALA A 16 8.43 -32.73 24.68
N GLY A 17 9.33 -33.25 23.81
CA GLY A 17 9.49 -34.70 23.55
C GLY A 17 10.00 -35.09 22.15
N GLY A 18 11.29 -35.44 22.01
CA GLY A 18 11.87 -36.11 20.80
C GLY A 18 11.42 -37.58 20.64
N PRO A 19 11.98 -38.40 19.70
CA PRO A 19 13.43 -38.51 19.41
C PRO A 19 13.89 -38.75 17.93
N TYR A 20 15.18 -38.47 17.69
CA TYR A 20 16.22 -39.14 16.85
C TYR A 20 15.93 -39.81 15.47
N ILE A 21 16.53 -39.24 14.38
CA ILE A 21 17.67 -39.71 13.51
C ILE A 21 17.64 -41.19 12.97
N PRO A 22 17.99 -41.50 11.67
CA PRO A 22 19.24 -41.09 11.00
C PRO A 22 19.29 -40.75 9.49
N LEU A 23 20.28 -39.88 9.21
CA LEU A 23 21.32 -39.87 8.17
C LEU A 23 21.38 -41.01 7.13
N GLY A 24 21.70 -40.63 5.89
CA GLY A 24 22.54 -41.45 5.00
C GLY A 24 22.41 -41.12 3.50
N GLY A 25 23.52 -40.77 2.86
CA GLY A 25 23.74 -41.07 1.44
C GLY A 25 24.32 -39.97 0.56
N ASP A 26 25.64 -39.76 0.64
CA ASP A 26 26.45 -39.25 -0.46
C ASP A 26 26.25 -40.11 -1.72
N LEU A 27 26.17 -39.50 -2.91
CA LEU A 27 26.82 -40.04 -4.12
C LEU A 27 27.16 -38.92 -5.12
N SER A 28 28.44 -38.92 -5.47
CA SER A 28 29.21 -38.16 -6.43
C SER A 28 28.83 -38.37 -7.91
N GLY A 29 29.10 -37.34 -8.72
CA GLY A 29 29.93 -37.45 -9.93
C GLY A 29 29.27 -37.87 -11.25
N GLY A 30 29.46 -37.03 -12.28
CA GLY A 30 29.13 -37.36 -13.66
C GLY A 30 29.40 -36.20 -14.62
N ASP A 31 30.67 -36.05 -15.02
CA ASP A 31 31.14 -35.20 -16.11
C ASP A 31 31.09 -35.95 -17.45
N CYS A 32 30.77 -35.24 -18.53
CA CYS A 32 31.01 -35.47 -19.98
C CYS A 32 29.89 -34.77 -20.78
N GLY A 33 30.09 -34.03 -21.87
CA GLY A 33 31.25 -33.81 -22.73
C GLY A 33 30.78 -33.78 -24.20
N GLY A 34 30.77 -32.59 -24.82
CA GLY A 34 31.04 -32.35 -26.26
C GLY A 34 29.97 -32.63 -27.32
N GLY A 35 29.82 -31.69 -28.26
CA GLY A 35 29.24 -31.94 -29.60
C GLY A 35 28.64 -30.70 -30.26
N GLY A 36 29.37 -30.09 -31.21
CA GLY A 36 28.95 -28.91 -31.96
C GLY A 36 28.04 -29.21 -33.17
N GLY A 37 27.49 -28.14 -33.75
CA GLY A 37 26.76 -28.18 -35.02
C GLY A 37 25.92 -26.93 -35.23
N GLY A 38 26.35 -26.03 -36.12
CA GLY A 38 25.66 -24.78 -36.40
C GLY A 38 24.40 -24.95 -37.24
N PHE A 39 23.39 -24.15 -36.94
CA PHE A 39 22.35 -23.71 -37.86
C PHE A 39 22.02 -22.25 -37.56
N ALA A 40 22.43 -21.37 -38.47
CA ALA A 40 21.94 -20.01 -38.54
C ALA A 40 20.53 -20.05 -39.12
N GLY A 41 19.55 -19.51 -38.41
CA GLY A 41 18.17 -19.46 -38.89
C GLY A 41 17.19 -18.96 -37.85
N HIS A 42 17.05 -17.62 -37.77
CA HIS A 42 15.84 -16.91 -37.37
C HIS A 42 15.16 -17.32 -36.05
N CYS A 43 15.71 -16.85 -34.94
CA CYS A 43 14.93 -16.51 -33.75
C CYS A 43 15.19 -15.04 -33.45
N LEU A 44 14.29 -14.15 -33.88
CA LEU A 44 14.12 -12.84 -33.25
C LEU A 44 13.47 -13.12 -31.89
N GLU A 45 14.28 -13.65 -30.99
CA GLU A 45 14.00 -13.68 -29.58
C GLU A 45 14.05 -12.22 -29.15
N TYR A 46 12.88 -11.67 -28.76
CA TYR A 46 12.82 -10.41 -28.04
C TYR A 46 13.74 -10.59 -26.84
N CYS A 47 14.93 -10.00 -26.92
CA CYS A 47 15.79 -9.86 -25.75
C CYS A 47 15.03 -8.92 -24.81
N GLU A 48 14.25 -9.46 -23.88
CA GLU A 48 13.86 -8.75 -22.68
C GLU A 48 15.17 -8.33 -22.01
N SER A 49 15.51 -7.05 -22.13
CA SER A 49 16.72 -6.53 -21.53
C SER A 49 16.66 -6.80 -20.02
N PRO A 50 17.71 -7.33 -19.37
CA PRO A 50 17.72 -7.68 -17.95
C PRO A 50 17.43 -6.51 -16.99
N THR A 51 17.29 -5.30 -17.51
CA THR A 51 17.14 -4.03 -16.80
C THR A 51 15.83 -3.30 -17.07
N ALA A 52 14.86 -3.89 -17.80
CA ALA A 52 13.62 -3.21 -18.17
C ALA A 52 12.79 -2.71 -16.96
N HIS A 53 13.01 -3.29 -15.78
CA HIS A 53 12.33 -2.94 -14.53
C HIS A 53 13.00 -1.83 -13.72
N CYS A 54 14.18 -1.36 -14.14
CA CYS A 54 14.99 -0.37 -13.43
C CYS A 54 15.18 0.89 -14.26
N ASN A 55 15.25 2.05 -13.60
CA ASN A 55 15.64 3.30 -14.23
C ASN A 55 16.45 4.17 -13.26
N VAL A 56 17.39 4.95 -13.81
CA VAL A 56 18.16 5.93 -13.02
C VAL A 56 17.36 7.22 -12.93
N LEU A 57 17.23 7.76 -11.71
CA LEU A 57 16.54 9.02 -11.48
C LEU A 57 17.35 10.19 -12.03
N ASN A 58 16.67 11.15 -12.66
CA ASN A 58 17.29 12.41 -13.08
C ASN A 58 17.47 13.37 -11.88
N TRP A 59 18.22 14.46 -12.08
CA TRP A 59 18.51 15.42 -11.01
C TRP A 59 17.27 15.99 -10.33
N GLU A 60 16.23 16.36 -11.09
CA GLU A 60 14.98 16.88 -10.51
C GLU A 60 14.28 15.85 -9.62
N GLN A 61 14.29 14.58 -10.02
CA GLN A 61 13.74 13.48 -9.22
C GLN A 61 14.57 13.25 -7.96
N VAL A 62 15.91 13.30 -8.06
CA VAL A 62 16.82 13.19 -6.90
C VAL A 62 16.58 14.34 -5.92
N GLN A 63 16.45 15.58 -6.41
CA GLN A 63 16.17 16.75 -5.58
C GLN A 63 14.81 16.64 -4.88
N ARG A 64 13.77 16.14 -5.57
CA ARG A 64 12.46 15.88 -4.94
C ARG A 64 12.55 14.80 -3.86
N LEU A 65 13.29 13.72 -4.12
CA LEU A 65 13.50 12.66 -3.15
C LEU A 65 14.22 13.17 -1.90
N ASP A 66 15.28 13.95 -2.09
CA ASP A 66 16.02 14.61 -1.01
C ASP A 66 15.11 15.50 -0.17
N GLY A 67 14.29 16.33 -0.82
CA GLY A 67 13.30 17.17 -0.15
C GLY A 67 12.38 16.36 0.76
N ILE A 68 11.83 15.23 0.28
CA ILE A 68 10.94 14.38 1.07
C ILE A 68 11.65 13.73 2.26
N LEU A 69 12.89 13.28 2.10
CA LEU A 69 13.64 12.59 3.15
C LEU A 69 14.29 13.53 4.18
N SER A 70 14.49 14.79 3.81
CA SER A 70 15.09 15.83 4.66
C SER A 70 14.04 16.75 5.28
N GLU A 71 12.79 16.72 4.82
CA GLU A 71 11.67 17.43 5.43
C GLU A 71 11.38 16.86 6.83
N THR A 72 11.35 17.73 7.84
CA THR A 72 10.94 17.36 9.19
C THR A 72 9.43 17.15 9.23
N ILE A 73 9.02 15.98 9.68
CA ILE A 73 7.61 15.59 9.77
C ILE A 73 7.18 15.36 11.24
N PRO A 74 5.99 15.85 11.63
CA PRO A 74 5.48 15.72 12.99
C PRO A 74 4.82 14.36 13.22
N ILE A 75 5.35 13.57 14.16
CA ILE A 75 4.74 12.34 14.66
C ILE A 75 4.01 12.67 15.96
N HIS A 76 2.68 12.63 15.91
CA HIS A 76 1.84 13.10 16.99
C HIS A 76 1.66 12.03 18.06
N GLY A 77 2.04 12.35 19.29
CA GLY A 77 1.74 11.53 20.47
C GLY A 77 0.26 11.66 20.87
N ARG A 78 -0.36 10.55 21.25
CA ARG A 78 -1.70 10.54 21.85
C ARG A 78 -1.64 10.94 23.32
N GLY A 79 -2.69 11.59 23.80
CA GLY A 79 -2.80 12.04 25.19
C GLY A 79 -1.79 13.15 25.49
N ASN A 80 -0.99 12.97 26.54
CA ASN A 80 -0.02 13.96 27.01
C ASN A 80 1.40 13.74 26.44
N PHE A 81 1.57 12.83 25.49
CA PHE A 81 2.87 12.59 24.87
C PHE A 81 3.23 13.73 23.89
N PRO A 82 4.49 14.19 23.88
CA PRO A 82 4.91 15.28 23.00
C PRO A 82 4.81 14.88 21.52
N THR A 83 4.79 15.88 20.63
CA THR A 83 4.96 15.62 19.19
C THR A 83 6.45 15.47 18.88
N LEU A 84 6.82 14.44 18.12
CA LEU A 84 8.20 14.22 17.68
C LEU A 84 8.38 14.86 16.32
N GLU A 85 9.40 15.71 16.19
CA GLU A 85 9.76 16.36 14.93
C GLU A 85 10.95 15.61 14.32
N LEU A 86 10.70 14.76 13.33
CA LEU A 86 11.70 13.83 12.81
C LEU A 86 11.84 13.90 11.31
N GLN A 87 13.07 13.72 10.81
CA GLN A 87 13.34 13.54 9.39
C GLN A 87 13.24 12.06 9.02
N PRO A 88 12.61 11.69 7.89
CA PRO A 88 12.58 10.30 7.43
C PRO A 88 13.97 9.69 7.26
N SER A 89 14.95 10.45 6.75
CA SER A 89 16.35 10.02 6.64
C SER A 89 16.94 9.59 7.98
N LEU A 90 16.66 10.36 9.04
CA LEU A 90 17.09 10.06 10.41
C LEU A 90 16.43 8.78 10.95
N ILE A 91 15.11 8.63 10.75
CA ILE A 91 14.38 7.42 11.16
C ILE A 91 15.00 6.19 10.50
N VAL A 92 15.20 6.23 9.18
CA VAL A 92 15.78 5.12 8.43
C VAL A 92 17.18 4.79 8.94
N LYS A 93 18.04 5.81 9.14
CA LYS A 93 19.41 5.63 9.61
C LYS A 93 19.45 4.97 10.99
N VAL A 94 18.68 5.47 11.95
CA VAL A 94 18.68 4.95 13.33
C VAL A 94 18.10 3.54 13.36
N VAL A 95 16.97 3.28 12.68
CA VAL A 95 16.34 1.95 12.63
C VAL A 95 17.27 0.95 11.96
N ARG A 96 17.88 1.27 10.80
CA ARG A 96 18.82 0.38 10.10
C ARG A 96 20.02 0.02 10.97
N ARG A 97 20.60 1.00 11.67
CA ARG A 97 21.73 0.78 12.60
C ARG A 97 21.34 -0.15 13.75
N ARG A 98 20.20 0.11 14.40
CA ARG A 98 19.71 -0.71 15.54
C ARG A 98 19.37 -2.14 15.13
N LEU A 99 18.80 -2.34 13.94
CA LEU A 99 18.56 -3.69 13.40
C LEU A 99 19.88 -4.44 13.18
N ALA A 100 20.89 -3.77 12.62
CA ALA A 100 22.22 -4.36 12.44
C ALA A 100 22.88 -4.73 13.78
N GLU A 101 22.77 -3.88 14.82
CA GLU A 101 23.23 -4.19 16.18
C GLU A 101 22.57 -5.44 16.77
N LYS A 102 21.31 -5.68 16.42
CA LYS A 102 20.52 -6.87 16.80
C LYS A 102 20.70 -8.06 15.85
N ARG A 103 21.66 -8.01 14.91
CA ARG A 103 21.97 -9.05 13.92
C ARG A 103 20.83 -9.35 12.93
N ILE A 104 19.93 -8.41 12.71
CA ILE A 104 18.94 -8.48 11.64
C ILE A 104 19.55 -7.80 10.40
N GLY A 105 19.83 -8.59 9.37
CA GLY A 105 20.36 -8.10 8.11
C GLY A 105 19.31 -7.25 7.38
N VAL A 106 19.69 -6.03 6.97
CA VAL A 106 18.87 -5.17 6.10
C VAL A 106 19.59 -5.06 4.75
N ARG A 107 19.01 -5.71 3.74
CA ARG A 107 19.55 -5.85 2.38
C ARG A 107 19.52 -4.52 1.63
N ASP A 108 18.38 -3.84 1.66
CA ASP A 108 18.21 -2.49 1.14
C ASP A 108 17.05 -1.77 1.84
N VAL A 109 17.00 -0.44 1.70
CA VAL A 109 15.85 0.39 2.09
C VAL A 109 15.26 1.08 0.86
N ARG A 110 13.93 1.08 0.76
CA ARG A 110 13.20 1.59 -0.39
C ARG A 110 12.07 2.54 0.01
N LEU A 111 11.87 3.60 -0.75
CA LEU A 111 10.65 4.41 -0.69
C LEU A 111 9.61 3.80 -1.63
N ASN A 112 8.39 3.59 -1.16
CA ASN A 112 7.30 2.99 -1.93
C ASN A 112 6.06 3.89 -1.96
N GLY A 113 5.03 3.42 -2.66
CA GLY A 113 3.69 3.96 -2.62
C GLY A 113 3.57 5.29 -3.35
N SER A 114 2.59 6.10 -2.94
CA SER A 114 2.31 7.38 -3.60
C SER A 114 3.47 8.37 -3.53
N ALA A 115 4.33 8.26 -2.51
CA ALA A 115 5.53 9.08 -2.37
C ALA A 115 6.54 8.80 -3.49
N ALA A 116 6.79 7.52 -3.81
CA ALA A 116 7.66 7.16 -4.93
C ALA A 116 7.11 7.68 -6.27
N SER A 117 5.81 7.52 -6.53
CA SER A 117 5.18 8.07 -7.73
C SER A 117 5.28 9.60 -7.79
N HIS A 118 5.16 10.30 -6.66
CA HIS A 118 5.30 11.75 -6.59
C HIS A 118 6.73 12.23 -6.88
N VAL A 119 7.75 11.50 -6.40
CA VAL A 119 9.15 11.77 -6.74
C VAL A 119 9.37 11.69 -8.25
N LEU A 120 8.86 10.62 -8.87
CA LEU A 120 9.02 10.38 -10.30
C LEU A 120 8.25 11.41 -11.15
N HIS A 121 7.01 11.74 -10.76
CA HIS A 121 6.16 12.69 -11.47
C HIS A 121 5.28 13.51 -10.52
N GLN A 122 5.68 14.77 -10.29
CA GLN A 122 5.05 15.70 -9.34
C GLN A 122 3.57 15.96 -9.66
N ASP A 123 3.23 16.10 -10.94
CA ASP A 123 1.89 16.47 -11.44
C ASP A 123 0.96 15.29 -11.72
N SER A 124 1.27 14.11 -11.18
CA SER A 124 0.42 12.91 -11.30
C SER A 124 -1.00 13.13 -10.78
N GLY A 125 -1.22 14.13 -9.93
CA GLY A 125 -2.52 14.43 -9.31
C GLY A 125 -2.93 13.43 -8.23
N LEU A 126 -2.07 12.47 -7.91
CA LEU A 126 -2.23 11.52 -6.81
C LEU A 126 -1.89 12.17 -5.46
N GLY A 127 -1.00 13.16 -5.47
CA GLY A 127 -0.31 13.62 -4.27
C GLY A 127 0.48 12.48 -3.62
N TYR A 128 1.02 12.72 -2.45
CA TYR A 128 1.48 11.66 -1.56
C TYR A 128 0.89 11.89 -0.18
N LYS A 129 0.26 10.85 0.35
CA LYS A 129 -0.36 10.91 1.66
C LYS A 129 0.58 10.28 2.67
N ASP A 130 0.71 8.96 2.61
CA ASP A 130 1.56 8.23 3.55
C ASP A 130 2.98 8.08 2.98
N LEU A 131 3.97 8.09 3.88
CA LEU A 131 5.37 7.87 3.56
C LEU A 131 5.74 6.41 3.85
N ASP A 132 5.74 5.60 2.80
CA ASP A 132 5.95 4.16 2.90
C ASP A 132 7.44 3.83 2.75
N LEU A 133 8.08 3.43 3.85
CA LEU A 133 9.49 3.03 3.89
C LEU A 133 9.57 1.51 4.04
N ILE A 134 10.13 0.84 3.03
CA ILE A 134 10.35 -0.60 3.03
C ILE A 134 11.80 -0.90 3.42
N PHE A 135 11.96 -1.67 4.48
CA PHE A 135 13.22 -2.28 4.89
C PHE A 135 13.20 -3.74 4.44
N CYS A 136 14.02 -4.09 3.45
CA CYS A 136 14.20 -5.47 3.04
C CYS A 136 15.06 -6.18 4.08
N ALA A 137 14.43 -6.83 5.05
CA ALA A 137 15.08 -7.38 6.24
C ALA A 137 14.92 -8.90 6.31
N ASP A 138 15.92 -9.58 6.85
CA ASP A 138 15.90 -11.03 7.04
C ASP A 138 15.00 -11.41 8.24
N LEU A 139 13.78 -11.87 7.98
CA LEU A 139 12.80 -12.27 9.02
C LEU A 139 12.61 -13.79 9.04
N ARG A 140 13.48 -14.49 9.76
CA ARG A 140 13.54 -15.96 9.75
C ARG A 140 12.46 -16.62 10.61
N GLY A 141 12.10 -16.01 11.74
CA GLY A 141 11.10 -16.49 12.68
C GLY A 141 10.49 -15.38 13.54
N GLU A 142 9.76 -15.80 14.58
CA GLU A 142 8.99 -14.90 15.47
C GLU A 142 9.88 -13.96 16.29
N GLU A 143 11.07 -14.42 16.68
CA GLU A 143 12.02 -13.61 17.46
C GLU A 143 12.46 -12.36 16.70
N GLU A 144 12.69 -12.46 15.39
CA GLU A 144 13.03 -11.30 14.56
C GLU A 144 11.87 -10.30 14.47
N PHE A 145 10.61 -10.76 14.41
CA PHE A 145 9.44 -9.87 14.43
C PHE A 145 9.33 -9.09 15.74
N GLN A 146 9.54 -9.76 16.87
CA GLN A 146 9.53 -9.11 18.18
C GLN A 146 10.71 -8.14 18.32
N THR A 147 11.89 -8.53 17.85
CA THR A 147 13.08 -7.67 17.82
C THR A 147 12.87 -6.41 16.96
N VAL A 148 12.27 -6.54 15.77
CA VAL A 148 11.94 -5.39 14.91
C VAL A 148 11.01 -4.42 15.62
N LYS A 149 9.96 -4.95 16.27
CA LYS A 149 9.02 -4.15 17.05
C LYS A 149 9.74 -3.41 18.17
N ASP A 150 10.57 -4.09 18.94
CA ASP A 150 11.28 -3.50 20.07
C ASP A 150 12.29 -2.44 19.60
N VAL A 151 13.02 -2.71 18.52
CA VAL A 151 13.92 -1.72 17.89
C VAL A 151 13.18 -0.44 17.50
N VAL A 152 12.02 -0.54 16.85
CA VAL A 152 11.26 0.66 16.44
C VAL A 152 10.74 1.44 17.65
N LEU A 153 10.26 0.75 18.69
CA LEU A 153 9.80 1.39 19.92
C LEU A 153 10.95 2.05 20.69
N ASP A 154 12.12 1.41 20.75
CA ASP A 154 13.33 1.96 21.36
C ASP A 154 13.81 3.21 20.59
N CYS A 155 13.73 3.19 19.25
CA CYS A 155 14.04 4.37 18.45
C CYS A 155 13.09 5.55 18.77
N LEU A 156 11.80 5.29 18.96
CA LEU A 156 10.85 6.33 19.38
C LEU A 156 11.19 6.91 20.76
N LEU A 157 11.71 6.09 21.68
CA LEU A 157 12.18 6.53 22.99
C LEU A 157 13.42 7.45 22.86
N ASP A 158 14.34 7.10 21.96
CA ASP A 158 15.54 7.90 21.67
C ASP A 158 15.15 9.29 21.16
N PHE A 159 14.12 9.37 20.32
CA PHE A 159 13.61 10.61 19.72
C PHE A 159 12.84 11.55 20.66
N LEU A 160 12.52 11.13 21.89
CA LEU A 160 11.83 12.02 22.84
C LEU A 160 12.73 13.20 23.25
N PRO A 161 12.14 14.41 23.40
CA PRO A 161 12.89 15.62 23.73
C PRO A 161 13.55 15.55 25.11
N GLU A 162 14.65 16.30 25.26
CA GLU A 162 15.38 16.44 26.52
C GLU A 162 14.45 17.06 27.58
N GLY A 163 14.15 16.30 28.64
CA GLY A 163 13.20 16.69 29.69
C GLY A 163 12.10 15.65 29.95
N VAL A 164 11.91 14.69 29.05
CA VAL A 164 11.03 13.55 29.29
C VAL A 164 11.76 12.49 30.12
N ASN A 165 11.14 12.03 31.21
CA ASN A 165 11.70 10.94 32.01
C ASN A 165 11.56 9.60 31.27
N LYS A 166 12.60 9.23 30.52
CA LYS A 166 12.65 8.01 29.69
C LYS A 166 12.58 6.72 30.53
N GLU A 167 13.03 6.74 31.78
CA GLU A 167 13.08 5.55 32.66
C GLU A 167 11.70 5.02 33.07
N LYS A 168 10.67 5.89 33.05
CA LYS A 168 9.30 5.51 33.41
C LYS A 168 8.46 5.06 32.21
N ILE A 169 8.99 5.19 31.00
CA ILE A 169 8.26 4.93 29.77
C ILE A 169 8.48 3.48 29.35
N THR A 170 7.41 2.72 29.25
CA THR A 170 7.46 1.33 28.79
C THR A 170 7.20 1.25 27.28
N PRO A 171 7.69 0.20 26.59
CA PRO A 171 7.40 0.00 25.16
C PRO A 171 5.90 -0.05 24.85
N LEU A 172 5.08 -0.55 25.79
CA LEU A 172 3.62 -0.58 25.65
C LEU A 172 3.03 0.84 25.61
N THR A 173 3.49 1.73 26.49
CA THR A 173 3.02 3.13 26.50
C THR A 173 3.42 3.88 25.22
N LEU A 174 4.63 3.64 24.68
CA LEU A 174 5.05 4.21 23.40
C LEU A 174 4.22 3.71 22.23
N LYS A 175 3.91 2.40 22.23
CA LYS A 175 3.03 1.81 21.23
C LYS A 175 1.66 2.48 21.25
N GLU A 176 1.05 2.64 22.42
CA GLU A 176 -0.26 3.29 22.53
C GLU A 176 -0.23 4.78 22.19
N ALA A 177 0.89 5.45 22.46
CA ALA A 177 1.06 6.88 22.21
C ALA A 177 1.29 7.22 20.74
N TYR A 178 2.21 6.52 20.05
CA TYR A 178 2.71 6.95 18.73
C TYR A 178 2.34 5.99 17.59
N VAL A 179 2.05 4.72 17.88
CA VAL A 179 1.73 3.73 16.84
C VAL A 179 0.23 3.73 16.57
N GLN A 180 -0.14 4.09 15.33
CA GLN A 180 -1.53 4.06 14.90
C GLN A 180 -1.97 2.65 14.51
N LYS A 181 -1.08 1.89 13.85
CA LYS A 181 -1.38 0.56 13.33
C LYS A 181 -0.13 -0.30 13.33
N MET A 182 -0.27 -1.55 13.76
CA MET A 182 0.79 -2.56 13.73
C MET A 182 0.22 -3.83 13.10
N VAL A 183 0.92 -4.40 12.13
CA VAL A 183 0.51 -5.63 11.43
C VAL A 183 1.69 -6.57 11.35
N LYS A 184 1.46 -7.84 11.67
CA LYS A 184 2.43 -8.93 11.48
C LYS A 184 1.81 -9.96 10.55
N VAL A 185 2.53 -10.35 9.50
CA VAL A 185 2.17 -11.43 8.59
C VAL A 185 3.35 -12.40 8.51
N CYS A 186 3.11 -13.65 8.90
CA CYS A 186 4.12 -14.70 8.89
C CYS A 186 3.45 -16.00 8.41
N ASN A 187 3.57 -16.23 7.11
CA ASN A 187 2.97 -17.34 6.38
C ASN A 187 4.06 -17.96 5.47
N ASP A 188 3.77 -19.07 4.81
CA ASP A 188 4.74 -19.74 3.92
C ASP A 188 5.15 -18.88 2.71
N SER A 189 4.28 -17.96 2.28
CA SER A 189 4.50 -17.09 1.12
C SER A 189 4.81 -15.64 1.48
N ASP A 190 4.20 -15.11 2.54
CA ASP A 190 4.29 -13.72 2.96
C ASP A 190 4.90 -13.62 4.36
N ARG A 191 6.02 -12.91 4.49
CA ARG A 191 6.74 -12.66 5.75
C ARG A 191 7.11 -11.18 5.84
N TRP A 192 6.29 -10.42 6.55
CA TRP A 192 6.48 -8.98 6.69
C TRP A 192 5.78 -8.40 7.93
N SER A 193 6.31 -7.28 8.40
CA SER A 193 5.80 -6.48 9.52
C SER A 193 5.55 -5.05 9.05
N LEU A 194 4.56 -4.37 9.63
CA LEU A 194 4.28 -2.97 9.36
C LEU A 194 3.97 -2.24 10.66
N ILE A 195 4.62 -1.10 10.85
CA ILE A 195 4.40 -0.17 11.97
C ILE A 195 4.11 1.21 11.37
N SER A 196 2.87 1.68 11.53
CA SER A 196 2.41 2.98 11.04
C SER A 196 2.38 3.97 12.20
N LEU A 197 3.13 5.06 12.07
CA LEU A 197 3.26 6.13 13.05
C LEU A 197 2.25 7.24 12.74
N SER A 198 1.61 7.74 13.79
CA SER A 198 0.48 8.66 13.67
C SER A 198 0.93 10.07 13.26
N ASN A 199 0.32 10.60 12.20
CA ASN A 199 0.39 12.01 11.87
C ASN A 199 -1.02 12.58 11.69
N ASN A 200 -1.39 13.56 12.52
CA ASN A 200 -2.73 14.12 12.52
C ASN A 200 -3.05 14.94 11.26
N SER A 201 -2.05 15.26 10.44
CA SER A 201 -2.23 15.84 9.09
C SER A 201 -2.66 14.81 8.03
N GLY A 202 -2.72 13.53 8.39
CA GLY A 202 -3.03 12.43 7.48
C GLY A 202 -1.83 11.89 6.71
N LYS A 203 -0.62 12.47 6.89
CA LYS A 203 0.62 11.98 6.29
C LYS A 203 1.37 11.00 7.21
N ASN A 204 0.88 9.77 7.31
CA ASN A 204 1.48 8.80 8.24
C ASN A 204 2.85 8.32 7.73
N VAL A 205 3.70 7.89 8.66
CA VAL A 205 4.98 7.24 8.34
C VAL A 205 4.80 5.75 8.52
N GLU A 206 4.91 4.98 7.45
CA GLU A 206 4.77 3.52 7.50
C GLU A 206 6.13 2.86 7.36
N LEU A 207 6.59 2.24 8.44
CA LEU A 207 7.81 1.43 8.45
C LEU A 207 7.41 -0.02 8.17
N LYS A 208 7.73 -0.52 6.98
CA LYS A 208 7.41 -1.86 6.52
C LYS A 208 8.68 -2.70 6.44
N PHE A 209 8.74 -3.79 7.18
CA PHE A 209 9.87 -4.72 7.20
C PHE A 209 9.48 -5.95 6.41
N VAL A 210 10.17 -6.22 5.30
CA VAL A 210 9.77 -7.24 4.33
C VAL A 210 10.90 -8.24 4.15
N ASP A 211 10.61 -9.52 4.40
CA ASP A 211 11.48 -10.61 3.98
C ASP A 211 10.99 -11.20 2.66
N SER A 212 9.72 -11.64 2.63
CA SER A 212 9.03 -12.11 1.43
C SER A 212 7.66 -11.46 1.32
N LEU A 213 7.31 -10.98 0.13
CA LEU A 213 6.00 -10.38 -0.16
C LEU A 213 5.57 -10.76 -1.57
N ARG A 214 4.51 -11.55 -1.67
CA ARG A 214 3.97 -12.02 -2.95
C ARG A 214 3.32 -10.89 -3.73
N ARG A 215 2.61 -9.99 -3.02
CA ARG A 215 1.80 -8.91 -3.62
C ARG A 215 2.43 -7.57 -3.34
N GLN A 216 3.13 -7.03 -4.33
CA GLN A 216 3.92 -5.81 -4.15
C GLN A 216 3.25 -4.57 -4.75
N PHE A 217 2.25 -4.72 -5.62
CA PHE A 217 1.50 -3.63 -6.24
C PHE A 217 0.05 -4.00 -6.50
N GLU A 218 -0.81 -2.99 -6.72
CA GLU A 218 -2.19 -3.16 -7.18
C GLU A 218 -2.35 -2.70 -8.64
N PHE A 219 -1.78 -1.54 -8.98
CA PHE A 219 -1.74 -0.98 -10.32
C PHE A 219 -0.32 -0.54 -10.70
N SER A 220 -0.09 -0.27 -11.99
CA SER A 220 1.20 0.21 -12.49
C SER A 220 1.63 1.52 -11.81
N VAL A 221 0.69 2.43 -11.58
CA VAL A 221 0.93 3.79 -11.08
C VAL A 221 1.42 3.86 -9.62
N ASP A 222 1.27 2.78 -8.86
CA ASP A 222 1.71 2.65 -7.46
C ASP A 222 2.76 1.54 -7.26
N SER A 223 3.37 1.08 -8.36
CA SER A 223 4.33 -0.02 -8.36
C SER A 223 5.80 0.41 -8.19
N PHE A 224 6.05 1.70 -7.97
CA PHE A 224 7.41 2.23 -7.94
C PHE A 224 8.05 2.09 -6.57
N GLN A 225 9.29 1.59 -6.55
CA GLN A 225 10.13 1.52 -5.38
C GLN A 225 11.47 2.20 -5.67
N ILE A 226 11.85 3.18 -4.87
CA ILE A 226 13.12 3.92 -5.06
C ILE A 226 14.12 3.47 -4.01
N LYS A 227 15.28 2.96 -4.44
CA LYS A 227 16.34 2.53 -3.53
C LYS A 227 17.00 3.72 -2.87
N LEU A 228 17.02 3.73 -1.54
CA LEU A 228 17.53 4.84 -0.73
C LEU A 228 19.00 4.69 -0.35
N ASP A 229 19.58 3.49 -0.47
CA ASP A 229 20.92 3.18 0.03
C ASP A 229 22.02 4.13 -0.46
N SER A 230 22.06 4.45 -1.76
CA SER A 230 23.03 5.40 -2.32
C SER A 230 22.91 6.80 -1.71
N LEU A 231 21.69 7.24 -1.44
CA LEU A 231 21.40 8.56 -0.89
C LEU A 231 21.72 8.62 0.61
N LEU A 232 21.38 7.58 1.35
CA LEU A 232 21.70 7.46 2.77
C LEU A 232 23.22 7.42 2.98
N LEU A 233 23.95 6.68 2.14
CA LEU A 233 25.41 6.65 2.16
C LEU A 233 26.00 8.03 1.86
N PHE A 234 25.42 8.77 0.91
CA PHE A 234 25.83 10.14 0.61
C PHE A 234 25.69 11.06 1.83
N TYR A 235 24.58 10.99 2.58
CA TYR A 235 24.40 11.77 3.81
C TYR A 235 25.40 11.40 4.92
N GLU A 236 25.95 10.18 4.91
CA GLU A 236 26.95 9.76 5.89
C GLU A 236 28.37 10.19 5.53
N CYS A 237 28.68 10.27 4.23
CA CYS A 237 30.03 10.50 3.75
C CYS A 237 30.29 11.93 3.23
N SER A 238 29.26 12.67 2.84
CA SER A 238 29.41 14.02 2.25
C SER A 238 29.03 15.11 3.23
N GLU A 239 29.93 16.07 3.44
CA GLU A 239 29.65 17.32 4.15
C GLU A 239 29.04 18.39 3.23
N ASN A 240 29.16 18.20 1.90
CA ASN A 240 28.67 19.16 0.91
C ASN A 240 27.21 18.87 0.52
N PRO A 241 26.40 19.91 0.29
CA PRO A 241 25.05 19.75 -0.22
C PRO A 241 25.07 19.19 -1.65
N MET A 242 24.00 18.48 -2.02
CA MET A 242 23.86 17.94 -3.37
C MET A 242 23.68 19.06 -4.40
N THR A 243 24.28 18.87 -5.57
CA THR A 243 24.13 19.74 -6.74
C THR A 243 23.92 18.90 -8.00
N GLU A 244 23.49 19.53 -9.09
CA GLU A 244 23.31 18.85 -10.38
C GLU A 244 24.58 18.13 -10.87
N THR A 245 25.77 18.66 -10.56
CA THR A 245 27.05 18.03 -10.91
C THR A 245 27.59 17.09 -9.83
N PHE A 246 27.00 17.07 -8.64
CA PHE A 246 27.47 16.30 -7.50
C PHE A 246 26.28 15.75 -6.70
N HIS A 247 25.81 14.57 -7.11
CA HIS A 247 24.73 13.84 -6.46
C HIS A 247 24.92 12.32 -6.65
N PRO A 248 24.42 11.48 -5.74
CA PRO A 248 24.51 10.03 -5.87
C PRO A 248 23.63 9.53 -7.01
N THR A 249 24.03 8.42 -7.64
CA THR A 249 23.17 7.71 -8.59
C THR A 249 22.10 6.93 -7.83
N ILE A 250 20.84 7.27 -8.08
CA ILE A 250 19.67 6.67 -7.42
C ILE A 250 18.89 5.84 -8.44
N ILE A 251 18.51 4.63 -8.04
CA ILE A 251 17.80 3.67 -8.90
C ILE A 251 16.36 3.54 -8.42
N GLY A 252 15.42 3.75 -9.34
CA GLY A 252 14.02 3.39 -9.19
C GLY A 252 13.71 2.06 -9.86
N GLU A 253 12.89 1.25 -9.23
CA GLU A 253 12.41 -0.03 -9.74
C GLU A 253 10.89 -0.02 -9.85
N SER A 254 10.35 -0.71 -10.83
CA SER A 254 8.91 -0.96 -10.94
C SER A 254 8.62 -2.43 -10.72
N VAL A 255 7.87 -2.74 -9.66
CA VAL A 255 7.43 -4.12 -9.39
C VAL A 255 6.27 -4.57 -10.28
N TYR A 256 5.75 -3.67 -11.12
CA TYR A 256 4.79 -4.00 -12.18
C TYR A 256 5.45 -4.81 -13.32
N GLY A 257 6.76 -4.69 -13.48
CA GLY A 257 7.50 -5.27 -14.60
C GLY A 257 8.32 -4.19 -15.28
N ASP A 258 7.86 -3.67 -16.41
CA ASP A 258 8.58 -2.62 -17.16
C ASP A 258 8.44 -1.24 -16.48
N PHE A 259 9.57 -0.61 -16.18
CA PHE A 259 9.62 0.70 -15.54
C PHE A 259 9.10 1.80 -16.45
N HIS A 260 9.50 1.80 -17.72
CA HIS A 260 9.13 2.84 -18.68
C HIS A 260 7.64 2.77 -19.01
N GLU A 261 7.09 1.55 -19.14
CA GLU A 261 5.65 1.36 -19.31
C GLU A 261 4.87 1.87 -18.09
N ALA A 262 5.28 1.50 -16.88
CA ALA A 262 4.64 1.99 -15.65
C ALA A 262 4.75 3.53 -15.54
N PHE A 263 5.89 4.10 -15.94
CA PHE A 263 6.13 5.54 -15.91
C PHE A 263 5.26 6.27 -16.94
N ASP A 264 5.10 5.72 -18.15
CA ASP A 264 4.17 6.25 -19.15
C ASP A 264 2.73 6.22 -18.64
N HIS A 265 2.32 5.12 -17.98
CA HIS A 265 1.02 5.03 -17.32
C HIS A 265 0.83 6.13 -16.25
N LEU A 266 1.87 6.45 -15.49
CA LEU A 266 1.82 7.52 -14.49
C LEU A 266 1.66 8.90 -15.13
N CYS A 267 2.42 9.20 -16.20
CA CYS A 267 2.36 10.47 -16.92
C CYS A 267 1.03 10.67 -17.65
N ASN A 268 0.53 9.62 -18.31
CA ASN A 268 -0.69 9.67 -19.11
C ASN A 268 -1.97 9.36 -18.31
N LYS A 269 -1.83 9.16 -16.99
CA LYS A 269 -2.91 8.81 -16.06
C LYS A 269 -3.69 7.57 -16.50
N ILE A 270 -2.97 6.49 -16.76
CA ILE A 270 -3.53 5.22 -17.21
C ILE A 270 -3.63 4.23 -16.03
N ILE A 271 -4.76 3.54 -15.92
CA ILE A 271 -4.99 2.46 -14.96
C ILE A 271 -4.71 1.14 -15.67
N ALA A 272 -3.62 0.48 -15.29
CA ALA A 272 -3.24 -0.84 -15.78
C ALA A 272 -2.83 -1.75 -14.60
N THR A 273 -3.05 -3.04 -14.77
CA THR A 273 -2.61 -4.10 -13.84
C THR A 273 -2.34 -5.37 -14.64
N ARG A 274 -1.27 -6.11 -14.30
CA ARG A 274 -0.92 -7.38 -14.95
C ARG A 274 -1.45 -8.59 -14.18
N ASN A 275 -1.70 -8.42 -12.88
CA ASN A 275 -2.07 -9.50 -11.96
C ASN A 275 -3.46 -9.23 -11.33
N PRO A 276 -4.54 -9.21 -12.13
CA PRO A 276 -5.88 -8.92 -11.62
C PRO A 276 -6.31 -9.88 -10.50
N GLU A 277 -5.86 -11.13 -10.54
CA GLU A 277 -6.12 -12.19 -9.56
C GLU A 277 -5.52 -11.94 -8.16
N GLU A 278 -4.56 -11.02 -8.06
CA GLU A 278 -3.91 -10.69 -6.80
C GLU A 278 -4.54 -9.50 -6.09
N ILE A 279 -5.41 -8.77 -6.78
CA ILE A 279 -6.15 -7.63 -6.25
C ILE A 279 -7.13 -8.11 -5.18
N ARG A 280 -7.07 -7.50 -3.99
CA ARG A 280 -8.02 -7.71 -2.88
C ARG A 280 -9.17 -6.70 -2.95
N GLY A 281 -10.15 -6.83 -2.06
CA GLY A 281 -11.31 -5.93 -2.01
C GLY A 281 -10.95 -4.44 -1.95
N GLY A 282 -9.84 -4.08 -1.30
CA GLY A 282 -9.33 -2.71 -1.28
C GLY A 282 -9.04 -2.11 -2.66
N GLY A 283 -8.71 -2.94 -3.66
CA GLY A 283 -8.41 -2.49 -5.01
C GLY A 283 -9.58 -1.82 -5.72
N LEU A 284 -10.84 -2.18 -5.38
CA LEU A 284 -12.02 -1.48 -5.89
C LEU A 284 -12.03 -0.01 -5.43
N LEU A 285 -11.75 0.22 -4.13
CA LEU A 285 -11.74 1.56 -3.56
C LEU A 285 -10.63 2.40 -4.20
N LYS A 286 -9.45 1.82 -4.38
CA LYS A 286 -8.33 2.47 -5.06
C LYS A 286 -8.64 2.76 -6.53
N TYR A 287 -9.23 1.81 -7.25
CA TYR A 287 -9.68 2.00 -8.63
C TYR A 287 -10.63 3.20 -8.76
N CYS A 288 -11.67 3.27 -7.92
CA CYS A 288 -12.59 4.42 -7.90
C CYS A 288 -11.88 5.73 -7.58
N ASN A 289 -10.85 5.70 -6.72
CA ASN A 289 -10.07 6.87 -6.37
C ASN A 289 -9.25 7.39 -7.55
N LEU A 290 -8.60 6.49 -8.30
CA LEU A 290 -7.89 6.81 -9.53
C LEU A 290 -8.81 7.47 -10.57
N LEU A 291 -10.03 6.91 -10.78
CA LEU A 291 -11.01 7.49 -11.70
C LEU A 291 -11.41 8.94 -11.34
N VAL A 292 -11.62 9.22 -10.06
CA VAL A 292 -12.01 10.56 -9.59
C VAL A 292 -10.91 11.58 -9.88
N ARG A 293 -9.64 11.16 -9.76
CA ARG A 293 -8.42 11.93 -10.06
C ARG A 293 -8.08 12.03 -11.55
N GLY A 294 -8.95 11.50 -12.42
CA GLY A 294 -8.85 11.67 -13.86
C GLY A 294 -8.07 10.56 -14.57
N PHE A 295 -7.72 9.48 -13.87
CA PHE A 295 -7.11 8.32 -14.51
C PHE A 295 -8.12 7.56 -15.35
N ARG A 296 -7.64 6.92 -16.42
CA ARG A 296 -8.45 6.18 -17.39
C ARG A 296 -7.92 4.76 -17.56
N PRO A 297 -8.79 3.76 -17.71
CA PRO A 297 -8.37 2.39 -18.03
C PRO A 297 -7.54 2.32 -19.31
N ALA A 298 -6.51 1.46 -19.33
CA ALA A 298 -5.69 1.22 -20.53
C ALA A 298 -6.48 0.55 -21.66
N SER A 299 -7.40 -0.36 -21.33
CA SER A 299 -8.11 -1.20 -22.31
C SER A 299 -9.61 -1.35 -22.00
N ASP A 300 -10.36 -1.81 -23.02
CA ASP A 300 -11.78 -2.13 -22.92
C ASP A 300 -12.08 -3.35 -22.02
N GLU A 301 -11.05 -4.13 -21.62
CA GLU A 301 -11.17 -5.23 -20.66
C GLU A 301 -11.49 -4.77 -19.24
N ILE A 302 -11.59 -3.46 -19.03
CA ILE A 302 -11.99 -2.84 -17.77
C ILE A 302 -13.27 -3.42 -17.18
N LYS A 303 -14.22 -3.85 -18.02
CA LYS A 303 -15.47 -4.45 -17.53
C LYS A 303 -15.22 -5.78 -16.81
N THR A 304 -14.25 -6.57 -17.25
CA THR A 304 -13.86 -7.81 -16.60
C THR A 304 -13.14 -7.52 -15.28
N LEU A 305 -12.21 -6.57 -15.30
CA LEU A 305 -11.47 -6.15 -14.11
C LEU A 305 -12.40 -5.57 -13.03
N GLN A 306 -13.34 -4.71 -13.39
CA GLN A 306 -14.34 -4.15 -12.47
C GLN A 306 -15.20 -5.24 -11.84
N ARG A 307 -15.68 -6.21 -12.64
CA ARG A 307 -16.43 -7.35 -12.11
C ARG A 307 -15.60 -8.15 -11.10
N TYR A 308 -14.33 -8.38 -11.40
CA TYR A 308 -13.43 -9.08 -10.49
C TYR A 308 -13.25 -8.31 -9.17
N MET A 309 -12.88 -7.02 -9.24
CA MET A 309 -12.69 -6.18 -8.06
C MET A 309 -13.93 -6.11 -7.17
N CYS A 310 -15.12 -5.99 -7.77
CA CYS A 310 -16.37 -5.97 -7.02
C CYS A 310 -16.69 -7.33 -6.40
N SER A 311 -16.53 -8.43 -7.14
CA SER A 311 -16.70 -9.77 -6.57
C SER A 311 -15.75 -9.98 -5.39
N ARG A 312 -14.48 -9.58 -5.54
CA ARG A 312 -13.48 -9.70 -4.49
C ARG A 312 -13.79 -8.81 -3.28
N PHE A 313 -14.32 -7.61 -3.50
CA PHE A 313 -14.77 -6.73 -2.42
C PHE A 313 -15.83 -7.39 -1.53
N PHE A 314 -16.84 -8.06 -2.12
CA PHE A 314 -17.86 -8.76 -1.35
C PHE A 314 -17.37 -10.05 -0.69
N ILE A 315 -16.36 -10.71 -1.27
CA ILE A 315 -15.73 -11.88 -0.66
C ILE A 315 -14.91 -11.47 0.56
N ASP A 316 -14.13 -10.38 0.44
CA ASP A 316 -13.25 -9.92 1.50
C ASP A 316 -14.01 -9.13 2.59
N PHE A 317 -15.14 -8.49 2.25
CA PHE A 317 -16.02 -7.75 3.18
C PHE A 317 -17.47 -8.21 3.01
N SER A 318 -17.80 -9.37 3.58
CA SER A 318 -19.13 -9.98 3.42
C SER A 318 -20.21 -9.28 4.25
N ASP A 319 -19.84 -8.68 5.39
CA ASP A 319 -20.75 -7.98 6.29
C ASP A 319 -20.95 -6.50 5.92
N ILE A 320 -22.18 -6.02 6.10
CA ILE A 320 -22.59 -4.65 5.79
C ILE A 320 -21.91 -3.63 6.72
N GLY A 321 -21.71 -3.98 8.00
CA GLY A 321 -21.03 -3.14 8.98
C GLY A 321 -19.53 -3.06 8.74
N GLU A 322 -18.91 -4.13 8.26
CA GLU A 322 -17.52 -4.12 7.78
C GLU A 322 -17.34 -3.24 6.54
N GLN A 323 -18.22 -3.37 5.55
CA GLN A 323 -18.21 -2.52 4.35
C GLN A 323 -18.34 -1.04 4.73
N GLN A 324 -19.26 -0.71 5.64
CA GLN A 324 -19.46 0.65 6.13
C GLN A 324 -18.18 1.19 6.80
N ARG A 325 -17.64 0.48 7.81
CA ARG A 325 -16.41 0.89 8.51
C ARG A 325 -15.24 1.06 7.54
N LYS A 326 -15.09 0.17 6.57
CA LYS A 326 -14.01 0.23 5.59
C LYS A 326 -14.16 1.45 4.69
N LEU A 327 -15.36 1.75 4.22
CA LEU A 327 -15.64 2.92 3.38
C LEU A 327 -15.45 4.22 4.17
N GLU A 328 -15.96 4.32 5.40
CA GLU A 328 -15.77 5.48 6.28
C GLU A 328 -14.29 5.75 6.53
N SER A 329 -13.54 4.72 6.90
CA SER A 329 -12.09 4.81 7.09
C SER A 329 -11.37 5.24 5.82
N TYR A 330 -11.74 4.69 4.66
CA TYR A 330 -11.14 5.09 3.37
C TYR A 330 -11.43 6.55 3.05
N LEU A 331 -12.65 7.01 3.27
CA LEU A 331 -13.05 8.40 3.02
C LEU A 331 -12.32 9.37 3.94
N GLN A 332 -12.21 9.04 5.23
CA GLN A 332 -11.51 9.85 6.22
C GLN A 332 -10.01 9.94 5.91
N ASN A 333 -9.41 8.87 5.39
CA ASN A 333 -8.01 8.87 5.04
C ASN A 333 -7.76 9.61 3.71
N HIS A 334 -8.49 9.31 2.64
CA HIS A 334 -8.11 9.77 1.29
C HIS A 334 -8.70 11.11 0.84
N PHE A 335 -9.63 11.70 1.60
CA PHE A 335 -10.34 12.93 1.25
C PHE A 335 -10.31 13.94 2.39
N VAL A 336 -9.12 14.41 2.75
CA VAL A 336 -8.88 15.35 3.85
C VAL A 336 -8.72 16.77 3.29
N GLY A 337 -9.79 17.57 3.33
CA GLY A 337 -9.73 18.98 2.93
C GLY A 337 -11.01 19.51 2.29
N LEU A 338 -11.02 20.82 1.99
CA LEU A 338 -12.18 21.50 1.39
C LEU A 338 -12.32 21.18 -0.10
N GLU A 339 -11.22 21.08 -0.85
CA GLU A 339 -11.23 20.70 -2.27
C GLU A 339 -11.66 19.24 -2.46
N ASP A 340 -11.34 18.39 -1.49
CA ASP A 340 -11.71 16.99 -1.47
C ASP A 340 -13.18 16.71 -1.16
N ARG A 341 -13.98 17.71 -0.74
CA ARG A 341 -15.43 17.51 -0.59
C ARG A 341 -16.11 17.22 -1.93
N LYS A 342 -15.67 17.89 -3.00
CA LYS A 342 -16.16 17.65 -4.37
C LYS A 342 -15.71 16.27 -4.87
N ASN A 343 -14.44 15.93 -4.63
CA ASN A 343 -13.89 14.63 -5.01
C ASN A 343 -14.53 13.48 -4.22
N ARG A 344 -14.82 13.68 -2.93
CA ARG A 344 -15.55 12.73 -2.08
C ARG A 344 -16.95 12.44 -2.63
N LEU A 345 -17.69 13.47 -3.06
CA LEU A 345 -18.99 13.27 -3.67
C LEU A 345 -18.87 12.53 -5.01
N LYS A 346 -17.93 12.95 -5.88
CA LYS A 346 -17.66 12.27 -7.15
C LYS A 346 -17.22 10.82 -6.95
N TYR A 347 -16.47 10.54 -5.89
CA TYR A 347 -16.04 9.19 -5.49
C TYR A 347 -17.23 8.33 -5.09
N LEU A 348 -18.10 8.82 -4.20
CA LEU A 348 -19.31 8.10 -3.80
C LEU A 348 -20.25 7.86 -4.98
N LEU A 349 -20.38 8.83 -5.89
CA LEU A 349 -21.13 8.65 -7.13
C LEU A 349 -20.50 7.61 -8.05
N THR A 350 -19.17 7.64 -8.24
CA THR A 350 -18.44 6.66 -9.06
C THR A 350 -18.59 5.25 -8.49
N LEU A 351 -18.45 5.10 -7.16
CA LEU A 351 -18.65 3.85 -6.46
C LEU A 351 -20.11 3.38 -6.55
N GLY A 352 -21.07 4.29 -6.35
CA GLY A 352 -22.51 3.99 -6.42
C GLY A 352 -23.03 3.65 -7.82
N ILE A 353 -22.50 4.29 -8.87
CA ILE A 353 -22.77 3.94 -10.28
C ILE A 353 -22.18 2.57 -10.58
N GLY A 354 -20.93 2.31 -10.17
CA GLY A 354 -20.33 0.98 -10.26
C GLY A 354 -21.19 -0.08 -9.56
N TRP A 355 -21.64 0.22 -8.35
CA TRP A 355 -22.50 -0.64 -7.54
C TRP A 355 -23.86 -0.93 -8.21
N THR A 356 -24.49 0.08 -8.82
CA THR A 356 -25.81 -0.03 -9.47
C THR A 356 -25.74 -0.78 -10.80
N VAL A 357 -24.70 -0.54 -11.59
CA VAL A 357 -24.48 -1.26 -12.86
C VAL A 357 -24.19 -2.74 -12.59
N LEU A 358 -23.48 -3.05 -11.50
CA LEU A 358 -23.06 -4.42 -11.20
C LEU A 358 -24.10 -5.24 -10.45
N THR A 359 -24.93 -4.64 -9.58
CA THR A 359 -26.09 -5.35 -8.99
C THR A 359 -27.07 -5.82 -10.06
N ARG A 360 -27.27 -5.02 -11.12
CA ARG A 360 -28.06 -5.45 -12.30
C ARG A 360 -27.41 -6.60 -13.06
N LEU A 361 -26.09 -6.62 -13.19
CA LEU A 361 -25.36 -7.68 -13.91
C LEU A 361 -25.22 -8.98 -13.09
N GLN A 362 -25.07 -8.90 -11.77
CA GLN A 362 -25.03 -10.06 -10.88
C GLN A 362 -26.38 -10.78 -10.84
N HIS A 363 -27.49 -10.04 -10.82
CA HIS A 363 -28.85 -10.63 -10.86
C HIS A 363 -29.17 -11.31 -12.19
N CYS A 364 -28.61 -10.84 -13.31
CA CYS A 364 -28.73 -11.53 -14.60
C CYS A 364 -27.94 -12.87 -14.63
N LYS A 365 -26.88 -13.03 -13.82
CA LYS A 365 -26.13 -14.29 -13.70
C LYS A 365 -26.84 -15.34 -12.83
N ASP A 366 -27.60 -14.90 -11.83
CA ASP A 366 -28.36 -15.77 -10.91
C ASP A 366 -29.72 -16.23 -11.46
N GLY A 367 -30.06 -15.91 -12.71
CA GLY A 367 -31.32 -16.31 -13.35
C GLY A 367 -32.59 -15.70 -12.73
N ARG A 368 -32.46 -14.67 -11.89
CA ARG A 368 -33.61 -13.99 -11.27
C ARG A 368 -34.11 -12.86 -12.16
N SER A 369 -35.39 -12.93 -12.54
CA SER A 369 -36.06 -11.95 -13.41
C SER A 369 -35.94 -10.52 -12.84
N ALA A 370 -35.73 -9.53 -13.71
CA ALA A 370 -35.60 -8.11 -13.34
C ALA A 370 -36.78 -7.53 -12.52
N SER A 371 -37.92 -8.22 -12.49
CA SER A 371 -39.09 -7.93 -11.66
C SER A 371 -38.91 -8.27 -10.17
N GLN A 372 -38.14 -9.31 -9.83
CA GLN A 372 -37.83 -9.66 -8.43
C GLN A 372 -36.75 -8.76 -7.81
N ALA A 373 -35.96 -8.08 -8.63
CA ALA A 373 -34.92 -7.15 -8.20
C ALA A 373 -35.47 -5.88 -7.50
N LYS A 374 -36.73 -5.50 -7.76
CA LYS A 374 -37.33 -4.27 -7.22
C LYS A 374 -37.56 -4.31 -5.71
N GLU A 375 -37.68 -5.50 -5.11
CA GLU A 375 -38.12 -5.65 -3.72
C GLU A 375 -36.95 -5.82 -2.73
N GLU A 376 -35.78 -6.28 -3.18
CA GLU A 376 -34.55 -6.36 -2.36
C GLU A 376 -33.62 -5.14 -2.50
N THR A 377 -33.77 -4.34 -3.56
CA THR A 377 -33.03 -3.08 -3.74
C THR A 377 -33.17 -2.05 -2.59
N PRO A 378 -34.29 -1.91 -1.84
CA PRO A 378 -34.41 -0.87 -0.83
C PRO A 378 -33.45 -1.05 0.36
N ARG A 379 -33.06 -2.30 0.71
CA ARG A 379 -32.21 -2.54 1.88
C ARG A 379 -30.72 -2.42 1.60
N ARG A 380 -30.27 -2.62 0.35
CA ARG A 380 -28.85 -2.57 -0.04
C ARG A 380 -28.41 -1.22 -0.63
N VAL A 381 -29.36 -0.38 -1.06
CA VAL A 381 -29.14 1.02 -1.45
C VAL A 381 -29.02 1.95 -0.22
N ASN A 382 -29.35 1.44 0.98
CA ASN A 382 -29.31 2.22 2.23
C ASN A 382 -27.92 2.75 2.60
N ILE A 383 -26.81 2.10 2.23
CA ILE A 383 -25.47 2.65 2.52
C ILE A 383 -25.26 4.00 1.83
N LEU A 384 -25.56 4.11 0.53
CA LEU A 384 -25.42 5.39 -0.18
C LEU A 384 -26.41 6.44 0.33
N PHE A 385 -27.62 6.02 0.74
CA PHE A 385 -28.63 6.92 1.31
C PHE A 385 -28.26 7.42 2.71
N VAL A 386 -27.68 6.58 3.57
CA VAL A 386 -27.22 6.94 4.92
C VAL A 386 -26.08 7.96 4.85
N PHE A 387 -25.13 7.83 3.92
CA PHE A 387 -24.04 8.81 3.74
C PHE A 387 -24.44 10.08 2.98
N ALA A 388 -25.57 10.10 2.28
CA ALA A 388 -26.07 11.27 1.55
C ALA A 388 -27.08 12.11 2.35
N THR A 389 -27.32 11.80 3.63
CA THR A 389 -28.45 12.35 4.41
C THR A 389 -28.49 13.87 4.63
N PRO A 390 -27.39 14.67 4.58
CA PRO A 390 -27.56 16.12 4.54
C PRO A 390 -27.90 16.67 3.14
N PHE A 391 -27.75 15.86 2.08
CA PHE A 391 -27.81 16.31 0.68
C PHE A 391 -28.83 15.57 -0.21
N CYS A 392 -29.61 14.63 0.34
CA CYS A 392 -30.65 13.89 -0.38
C CYS A 392 -31.72 14.80 -1.04
N LEU A 393 -31.88 16.05 -0.61
CA LEU A 393 -32.77 17.01 -1.26
C LEU A 393 -32.32 17.43 -2.68
N LEU A 394 -31.03 17.34 -3.01
CA LEU A 394 -30.52 17.64 -4.37
C LEU A 394 -30.47 16.40 -5.27
N ILE A 395 -30.23 15.21 -4.72
CA ILE A 395 -30.10 13.97 -5.51
C ILE A 395 -31.47 13.44 -5.97
N VAL A 396 -32.55 13.67 -5.22
CA VAL A 396 -33.91 13.30 -5.67
C VAL A 396 -34.31 14.05 -6.95
N GLY A 397 -33.84 15.28 -7.14
CA GLY A 397 -34.04 16.05 -8.38
C GLY A 397 -33.18 15.57 -9.57
N CYS A 398 -31.97 15.07 -9.33
CA CYS A 398 -31.10 14.54 -10.39
C CYS A 398 -31.44 13.10 -10.82
N LEU A 399 -31.94 12.26 -9.89
CA LEU A 399 -32.38 10.90 -10.23
C LEU A 399 -33.70 10.87 -11.01
N THR A 400 -34.55 11.89 -10.86
CA THR A 400 -35.71 12.08 -11.74
C THR A 400 -35.28 12.53 -13.14
N ALA A 401 -34.23 13.35 -13.28
CA ALA A 401 -33.65 13.69 -14.58
C ALA A 401 -32.96 12.49 -15.27
N CYS A 402 -32.29 11.61 -14.52
CA CYS A 402 -31.69 10.39 -15.08
C CYS A 402 -32.74 9.38 -15.58
N LYS A 403 -33.95 9.34 -15.00
CA LYS A 403 -35.06 8.53 -15.58
C LYS A 403 -35.48 9.04 -16.97
N VAL A 404 -35.38 10.35 -17.22
CA VAL A 404 -35.72 10.93 -18.53
C VAL A 404 -34.62 10.67 -19.56
N VAL A 405 -33.34 10.77 -19.17
CA VAL A 405 -32.21 10.51 -20.09
C VAL A 405 -32.09 9.01 -20.44
N PHE A 406 -32.35 8.10 -19.49
CA PHE A 406 -32.30 6.66 -19.77
C PHE A 406 -33.46 6.14 -20.62
N SER A 407 -34.62 6.80 -20.57
CA SER A 407 -35.75 6.45 -21.45
C SER A 407 -35.53 6.88 -22.90
N ALA A 408 -34.61 7.83 -23.15
CA ALA A 408 -34.26 8.28 -24.51
C ALA A 408 -33.15 7.43 -25.17
N MET A 409 -32.35 6.69 -24.40
CA MET A 409 -31.30 5.81 -24.94
C MET A 409 -31.73 4.35 -25.16
N LEU A 410 -32.92 3.95 -24.70
CA LEU A 410 -33.49 2.60 -24.92
C LEU A 410 -34.51 2.56 -26.07
N VAL A 411 -34.71 3.66 -26.79
CA VAL A 411 -35.46 3.71 -28.03
C VAL A 411 -34.62 4.41 -29.09
N LYS A 412 -33.57 3.72 -29.56
CA LYS A 412 -33.04 3.79 -30.93
C LYS A 412 -31.98 2.73 -31.17
#